data_AF-A0A0P9NPZ2-F1
#
_entry.id   AF-A0A0P9NPZ2-F1
#
_cell.length_a   1.000
_cell.length_b   1.000
_cell.length_c   1.000
_cell.angle_alpha   90.00
_cell.angle_beta   90.00
_cell.angle_gamma   90.00
#
_symmetry.space_group_name_H-M   'P 1'
#
loop_
_entity.id
_entity.type
_entity.pdbx_description
1 polymer ?
#
loop_
_entity_poly.entity_id
_entity_poly.type
_entity_poly.pdbx_seq_one_letter_code
_entity_poly.pdbx_strand_id
1 'polypeptide(L)'
;MGTLSVNQNKLQKRLRRLAGEAVADFNMIEEGDKVMVCLSGGKDSYTMLDVLMHLQKVAPIKFDIVAVNMDQKQPGFPEHVLPAYLKELGIEYHIVEKDTYSVVKELIPEGKTTCSLCSRLRRGTLYTFADEIGATKMALG
;
A
#
# COMPACT_ATOMS: atom_id res chain seq x y z
N MET A 1 3.16 -15.49 -16.76
CA MET A 1 1.78 -15.38 -16.23
C MET A 1 0.83 -16.11 -17.16
N GLY A 2 -0.06 -16.96 -16.64
CA GLY A 2 -1.07 -17.64 -17.45
C GLY A 2 -2.17 -16.68 -17.94
N THR A 3 -2.81 -17.01 -19.05
CA THR A 3 -3.92 -16.22 -19.61
C THR A 3 -5.10 -16.21 -18.64
N LEU A 4 -5.59 -15.03 -18.27
CA LEU A 4 -6.78 -14.89 -17.44
C LEU A 4 -8.01 -15.50 -18.15
N SER A 5 -8.84 -16.22 -17.40
CA SER A 5 -10.16 -16.63 -17.89
C SER A 5 -11.02 -15.43 -18.28
N VAL A 6 -12.07 -15.66 -19.07
CA VAL A 6 -13.06 -14.63 -19.44
C VAL A 6 -13.64 -13.96 -18.19
N ASN A 7 -13.95 -14.74 -17.16
CA ASN A 7 -14.52 -14.21 -15.91
C ASN A 7 -13.51 -13.37 -15.13
N GLN A 8 -12.24 -13.78 -15.06
CA GLN A 8 -11.20 -12.98 -14.42
C GLN A 8 -10.95 -11.66 -15.17
N ASN A 9 -10.96 -11.68 -16.50
CA ASN A 9 -10.86 -10.44 -17.30
C ASN A 9 -12.03 -9.49 -17.03
N LYS A 10 -13.26 -10.02 -16.95
CA LYS A 10 -14.44 -9.20 -16.59
C LYS A 10 -14.31 -8.60 -15.19
N LEU A 11 -13.83 -9.39 -14.22
CA LEU A 11 -13.59 -8.92 -12.85
C LEU A 11 -12.53 -7.82 -12.81
N GLN A 12 -11.38 -8.02 -13.45
CA GLN A 12 -10.30 -7.03 -13.49
C GLN A 12 -10.75 -5.71 -14.10
N LYS A 13 -11.48 -5.77 -15.23
CA LYS A 13 -12.07 -4.58 -15.86
C LYS A 13 -13.05 -3.87 -14.93
N ARG A 14 -13.89 -4.62 -14.21
CA ARG A 14 -14.85 -4.06 -13.24
C ARG A 14 -14.13 -3.37 -12.07
N LEU A 15 -13.10 -3.99 -11.49
CA LEU A 15 -12.34 -3.40 -10.38
C LEU A 15 -11.66 -2.09 -10.80
N ARG A 16 -10.99 -2.09 -11.96
CA ARG A 16 -10.33 -0.89 -12.51
C ARG A 16 -11.32 0.24 -12.79
N ARG A 17 -12.48 -0.08 -13.39
CA ARG A 17 -13.53 0.91 -13.65
C ARG A 17 -14.07 1.51 -12.35
N LEU A 18 -14.45 0.69 -11.39
CA LEU A 18 -15.01 1.16 -10.12
C LEU A 18 -13.99 1.99 -9.31
N ALA A 19 -12.72 1.59 -9.33
CA ALA A 19 -11.67 2.38 -8.69
C ALA A 19 -11.43 3.72 -9.40
N GLY A 20 -11.40 3.74 -10.73
CA GLY A 20 -11.28 4.98 -11.50
C GLY A 20 -12.45 5.94 -11.28
N GLU A 21 -13.69 5.40 -11.23
CA GLU A 21 -14.90 6.16 -10.87
C GLU A 21 -14.77 6.77 -9.47
N ALA A 22 -14.39 5.97 -8.47
CA ALA A 22 -14.19 6.50 -7.12
C ALA A 22 -13.09 7.58 -7.05
N VAL A 23 -11.98 7.40 -7.77
CA VAL A 23 -10.91 8.41 -7.82
C VAL A 23 -11.44 9.73 -8.36
N ALA A 24 -12.22 9.69 -9.44
CA ALA A 24 -12.80 10.88 -10.08
C ALA A 24 -13.93 11.51 -9.24
N ASP A 25 -14.89 10.71 -8.78
CA ASP A 25 -16.07 11.19 -8.06
C ASP A 25 -15.72 11.88 -6.73
N PHE A 26 -14.62 11.45 -6.11
CA PHE A 26 -14.19 11.95 -4.80
C PHE A 26 -12.89 12.77 -4.84
N ASN A 27 -12.36 13.09 -6.02
CA ASN A 27 -11.09 13.80 -6.19
C ASN A 27 -9.96 13.20 -5.34
N MET A 28 -9.85 11.86 -5.36
CA MET A 28 -8.88 11.16 -4.49
C MET A 28 -7.44 11.35 -4.97
N ILE A 29 -7.24 11.47 -6.29
CA ILE A 29 -5.94 11.66 -6.94
C ILE A 29 -6.12 12.76 -8.01
N GLU A 30 -5.20 13.71 -8.01
CA GLU A 30 -5.21 14.93 -8.80
C GLU A 30 -3.88 15.08 -9.58
N GLU A 31 -3.84 16.03 -10.53
CA GLU A 31 -2.63 16.31 -11.32
C GLU A 31 -1.46 16.70 -10.40
N GLY A 32 -0.32 16.05 -10.61
CA GLY A 32 0.92 16.29 -9.87
C GLY A 32 1.00 15.58 -8.52
N ASP A 33 0.02 14.76 -8.15
CA ASP A 33 0.07 14.02 -6.89
C ASP A 33 1.23 13.01 -6.84
N LYS A 34 1.83 12.87 -5.66
CA LYS A 34 2.72 11.76 -5.33
C LYS A 34 1.99 10.80 -4.40
N VAL A 35 1.56 9.67 -4.96
CA VAL A 35 0.71 8.70 -4.25
C VAL A 35 1.58 7.63 -3.59
N MET A 36 1.60 7.62 -2.27
CA MET A 36 2.24 6.58 -1.47
C MET A 36 1.29 5.40 -1.27
N VAL A 37 1.58 4.27 -1.93
CA VAL A 37 0.78 3.05 -1.81
C VAL A 37 1.36 2.16 -0.72
N CYS A 38 0.62 1.99 0.38
CA CYS A 38 1.12 1.24 1.53
C CYS A 38 0.85 -0.26 1.38
N LEU A 39 1.90 -1.07 1.25
CA LEU A 39 1.82 -2.51 1.10
C LEU A 39 1.97 -3.24 2.43
N SER A 40 0.97 -4.06 2.75
CA SER A 40 0.98 -4.95 3.93
C SER A 40 1.48 -6.36 3.60
N GLY A 41 1.56 -6.71 2.32
CA GLY A 41 1.74 -8.09 1.87
C GLY A 41 0.41 -8.87 1.78
N GLY A 42 -0.72 -8.21 2.05
CA GLY A 42 -2.06 -8.77 1.82
C GLY A 42 -2.55 -8.53 0.39
N LYS A 43 -3.43 -9.41 -0.09
CA LYS A 43 -4.01 -9.37 -1.45
C LYS A 43 -4.66 -8.02 -1.79
N ASP A 44 -5.26 -7.35 -0.81
CA ASP A 44 -5.96 -6.09 -1.01
C ASP A 44 -4.95 -4.96 -1.33
N SER A 45 -3.84 -4.88 -0.56
CA SER A 45 -2.75 -3.95 -0.84
C SER A 45 -2.05 -4.21 -2.18
N TYR A 46 -1.83 -5.48 -2.56
CA TYR A 46 -1.31 -5.82 -3.89
C TYR A 46 -2.27 -5.39 -5.00
N THR A 47 -3.57 -5.61 -4.80
CA THR A 47 -4.61 -5.23 -5.77
C THR A 47 -4.69 -3.72 -5.91
N MET A 48 -4.60 -2.97 -4.81
CA MET A 48 -4.55 -1.51 -4.82
C MET A 48 -3.40 -1.01 -5.69
N LEU A 49 -2.19 -1.57 -5.52
CA LEU A 49 -1.05 -1.21 -6.34
C LEU A 49 -1.26 -1.54 -7.83
N ASP A 50 -1.73 -2.75 -8.18
CA ASP A 50 -2.01 -3.10 -9.60
C ASP A 50 -3.02 -2.15 -10.25
N VAL A 51 -4.09 -1.83 -9.53
CA VAL A 51 -5.14 -0.94 -10.02
C VAL A 51 -4.60 0.47 -10.22
N LEU A 52 -3.87 1.02 -9.25
CA LEU A 52 -3.30 2.37 -9.35
C LEU A 52 -2.22 2.46 -10.43
N MET A 53 -1.34 1.46 -10.57
CA MET A 53 -0.37 1.38 -11.66
C MET A 53 -1.04 1.32 -13.03
N HIS A 54 -2.21 0.67 -13.13
CA HIS A 54 -3.00 0.71 -14.36
C HIS A 54 -3.59 2.09 -14.61
N LEU A 55 -4.21 2.71 -13.60
CA LEU A 55 -4.79 4.05 -13.71
C LEU A 55 -3.73 5.09 -14.10
N GLN A 56 -2.53 5.04 -13.52
CA GLN A 56 -1.41 5.93 -13.85
C GLN A 56 -1.07 5.92 -15.35
N LYS A 57 -1.27 4.78 -16.04
CA LYS A 57 -0.96 4.63 -17.47
C LYS A 57 -2.05 5.17 -18.38
N VAL A 58 -3.30 5.25 -17.91
CA VAL A 58 -4.48 5.51 -18.76
C VAL A 58 -5.27 6.75 -18.36
N ALA A 59 -5.05 7.28 -17.15
CA ALA A 59 -5.71 8.47 -16.67
C ALA A 59 -5.28 9.71 -17.46
N PRO A 60 -6.16 10.72 -17.61
CA PRO A 60 -5.84 11.98 -18.29
C PRO A 60 -4.98 12.93 -17.45
N ILE A 61 -4.57 12.51 -16.24
CA ILE A 61 -3.73 13.26 -15.30
C ILE A 61 -2.41 12.53 -15.06
N LYS A 62 -1.36 13.28 -14.75
CA LYS A 62 -0.06 12.74 -14.33
C LYS A 62 0.04 12.74 -12.82
N PHE A 63 0.44 11.60 -12.27
CA PHE A 63 0.75 11.44 -10.85
C PHE A 63 1.82 10.36 -10.70
N ASP A 64 2.58 10.43 -9.61
CA ASP A 64 3.64 9.48 -9.29
C ASP A 64 3.14 8.43 -8.29
N ILE A 65 3.71 7.22 -8.36
CA ILE A 65 3.44 6.13 -7.43
C ILE A 65 4.75 5.73 -6.77
N VAL A 66 4.73 5.65 -5.45
CA VAL A 66 5.80 5.07 -4.63
C VAL A 66 5.21 4.01 -3.71
N ALA A 67 5.76 2.79 -3.74
CA ALA A 67 5.31 1.71 -2.88
C ALA A 67 6.04 1.74 -1.54
N VAL A 68 5.32 1.63 -0.44
CA VAL A 68 5.91 1.65 0.90
C VAL A 68 5.43 0.47 1.71
N ASN A 69 6.36 -0.33 2.19
CA ASN A 69 6.09 -1.34 3.20
C ASN A 69 6.64 -0.87 4.55
N MET A 70 5.89 -1.15 5.63
CA MET A 70 6.39 -0.98 6.99
C MET A 70 6.68 -2.35 7.59
N ASP A 71 7.96 -2.63 7.78
CA ASP A 71 8.42 -3.80 8.51
C ASP A 71 8.40 -3.48 10.01
N GLN A 72 7.48 -4.15 10.71
CA GLN A 72 7.22 -3.95 12.13
C GLN A 72 8.10 -4.84 13.03
N LYS A 73 9.03 -5.60 12.42
CA LYS A 73 9.82 -6.66 13.05
C LYS A 73 8.97 -7.72 13.75
N GLN A 74 7.83 -8.05 13.14
CA GLN A 74 7.00 -9.16 13.63
C GLN A 74 7.73 -10.49 13.44
N PRO A 75 7.69 -11.40 14.43
CA PRO A 75 8.28 -12.72 14.29
C PRO A 75 7.73 -13.47 13.06
N GLY A 76 8.65 -13.96 12.21
CA GLY A 76 8.30 -14.72 11.01
C GLY A 76 7.81 -13.87 9.83
N PHE A 77 7.89 -12.53 9.88
CA PHE A 77 7.59 -11.69 8.72
C PHE A 77 8.62 -11.95 7.59
N PRO A 78 8.17 -12.23 6.35
CA PRO A 78 9.08 -12.58 5.26
C PRO A 78 9.66 -11.32 4.60
N GLU A 79 10.75 -10.79 5.14
CA GLU A 79 11.37 -9.51 4.73
C GLU A 79 11.74 -9.44 3.24
N HIS A 80 11.96 -10.57 2.56
CA HIS A 80 12.41 -10.61 1.17
C HIS A 80 11.28 -10.56 0.13
N VAL A 81 10.03 -10.89 0.50
CA VAL A 81 8.95 -11.11 -0.47
C VAL A 81 8.54 -9.82 -1.17
N LEU A 82 8.23 -8.76 -0.40
CA LEU A 82 7.81 -7.48 -0.95
C LEU A 82 8.94 -6.77 -1.73
N PRO A 83 10.19 -6.68 -1.22
CA PRO A 83 11.29 -6.11 -1.99
C PRO A 83 11.53 -6.82 -3.32
N ALA A 84 11.50 -8.16 -3.34
CA ALA A 84 11.70 -8.92 -4.58
C ALA A 84 10.59 -8.63 -5.60
N TYR A 85 9.33 -8.64 -5.16
CA TYR A 85 8.18 -8.32 -5.99
C TYR A 85 8.23 -6.88 -6.55
N LEU A 86 8.52 -5.90 -5.69
CA LEU A 86 8.59 -4.49 -6.08
C LEU A 86 9.74 -4.22 -7.06
N LYS A 87 10.88 -4.88 -6.85
CA LYS A 87 12.02 -4.85 -7.77
C LYS A 87 11.66 -5.45 -9.14
N GLU A 88 10.91 -6.55 -9.18
CA GLU A 88 10.42 -7.13 -10.44
C GLU A 88 9.49 -6.18 -11.20
N LEU A 89 8.64 -5.45 -10.48
CA LEU A 89 7.76 -4.43 -11.07
C LEU A 89 8.49 -3.18 -11.58
N GLY A 90 9.71 -2.93 -11.09
CA GLY A 90 10.51 -1.76 -11.49
C GLY A 90 9.91 -0.43 -11.01
N ILE A 91 9.19 -0.43 -9.89
CA ILE A 91 8.62 0.79 -9.30
C ILE A 91 9.50 1.30 -8.16
N GLU A 92 9.46 2.60 -7.89
CA GLU A 92 10.09 3.18 -6.70
C GLU A 92 9.46 2.60 -5.44
N TYR A 93 10.29 2.15 -4.49
CA TYR A 93 9.80 1.61 -3.24
C TYR A 93 10.72 1.87 -2.05
N HIS A 94 10.11 1.85 -0.86
CA HIS A 94 10.80 1.93 0.43
C HIS A 94 10.31 0.85 1.40
N ILE A 95 11.25 0.32 2.18
CA ILE A 95 10.98 -0.53 3.34
C ILE A 95 11.30 0.30 4.59
N VAL A 96 10.26 0.67 5.34
CA VAL A 96 10.39 1.44 6.57
C VAL A 96 10.44 0.45 7.73
N GLU A 97 11.61 0.32 8.35
CA GLU A 97 11.81 -0.61 9.45
C GLU A 97 11.60 0.08 10.79
N LYS A 98 10.75 -0.50 11.65
CA LYS A 98 10.53 -0.03 13.01
C LYS A 98 10.02 -1.16 13.89
N ASP A 99 10.71 -1.44 15.00
CA ASP A 99 10.26 -2.47 15.95
C ASP A 99 9.08 -1.98 16.79
N THR A 100 7.88 -1.98 16.20
CA THR A 100 6.64 -1.72 16.92
C THR A 100 6.12 -2.97 17.62
N TYR A 101 6.60 -4.16 17.24
CA TYR A 101 6.18 -5.42 17.85
C TYR A 101 6.59 -5.48 19.32
N SER A 102 7.87 -5.26 19.62
CA SER A 102 8.41 -5.30 20.99
C SER A 102 7.76 -4.22 21.86
N VAL A 103 7.60 -3.01 21.33
CA VAL A 103 6.93 -1.90 22.03
C VAL A 103 5.50 -2.25 22.43
N VAL A 104 4.74 -2.88 21.53
CA VAL A 104 3.36 -3.31 21.83
C VAL A 104 3.35 -4.42 22.88
N LYS A 105 4.28 -5.38 22.81
CA LYS A 105 4.40 -6.48 23.78
C LYS A 105 4.79 -5.99 25.17
N GLU A 106 5.63 -4.97 25.27
CA GLU A 106 6.05 -4.37 26.54
C GLU A 106 4.91 -3.58 27.19
N LEU A 107 4.17 -2.79 26.41
CA LEU A 107 3.17 -1.86 26.94
C LEU A 107 1.78 -2.48 27.16
N ILE A 108 1.48 -3.62 26.53
CA ILE A 108 0.15 -4.25 26.62
C ILE A 108 0.26 -5.59 27.35
N PRO A 109 -0.43 -5.73 28.50
CA PRO A 109 -0.48 -6.99 29.22
C PRO A 109 -0.97 -8.15 28.36
N GLU A 110 -0.45 -9.34 28.62
CA GLU A 110 -0.85 -10.54 27.91
C GLU A 110 -2.37 -10.80 28.02
N GLY A 111 -2.98 -11.26 26.94
CA GLY A 111 -4.43 -11.47 26.85
C GLY A 111 -5.26 -10.20 26.61
N LYS A 112 -4.65 -9.00 26.59
CA LYS A 112 -5.34 -7.76 26.21
C LYS A 112 -5.22 -7.50 24.70
N THR A 113 -6.15 -6.72 24.17
CA THR A 113 -6.17 -6.35 22.75
C THR A 113 -5.01 -5.44 22.39
N THR A 114 -4.19 -5.85 21.42
CA THR A 114 -3.00 -5.11 20.96
C THR A 114 -3.27 -4.19 19.77
N CYS A 115 -4.36 -4.42 19.04
CA CYS A 115 -4.64 -3.77 17.76
C CYS A 115 -4.73 -2.24 17.85
N SER A 116 -5.17 -1.69 18.99
CA SER A 116 -5.32 -0.24 19.17
C SER A 116 -3.97 0.49 19.12
N LEU A 117 -2.98 0.03 19.90
CA LEU A 117 -1.64 0.62 19.95
C LEU A 117 -0.87 0.32 18.66
N CYS A 118 -0.88 -0.93 18.21
CA CYS A 118 -0.21 -1.35 16.97
C CYS A 118 -0.66 -0.47 15.78
N SER A 119 -1.98 -0.28 15.63
CA SER A 119 -2.53 0.55 14.55
C SER A 119 -2.12 2.02 14.64
N ARG A 120 -2.03 2.58 15.86
CA ARG A 120 -1.58 3.97 16.07
C ARG A 120 -0.11 4.15 15.72
N LEU A 121 0.75 3.24 16.19
CA LEU A 121 2.20 3.28 15.90
C LEU A 121 2.48 3.11 14.42
N ARG A 122 1.77 2.18 13.76
CA ARG A 122 1.87 1.95 12.33
C ARG A 122 1.48 3.19 11.53
N ARG A 123 0.32 3.78 11.82
CA ARG A 123 -0.14 5.00 11.14
C ARG A 123 0.79 6.19 11.37
N GLY A 124 1.20 6.42 12.61
CA GLY A 124 2.13 7.52 12.91
C GLY A 124 3.42 7.41 12.12
N THR A 125 3.98 6.20 12.02
CA THR A 125 5.21 5.96 11.24
C THR A 125 5.00 6.16 9.74
N LEU A 126 3.89 5.68 9.19
CA LEU A 126 3.57 5.90 7.77
C LEU A 126 3.30 7.37 7.45
N TYR A 127 2.64 8.12 8.33
CA TYR A 127 2.39 9.56 8.14
C TYR A 127 3.69 10.35 8.16
N THR A 128 4.56 10.11 9.15
CA THR A 128 5.89 10.73 9.18
C THR A 128 6.68 10.43 7.90
N PHE A 129 6.67 9.18 7.44
CA PHE A 129 7.39 8.82 6.23
C PHE A 129 6.78 9.44 4.96
N ALA A 130 5.45 9.56 4.88
CA ALA A 130 4.78 10.24 3.78
C ALA A 130 5.23 11.71 3.68
N ASP A 131 5.32 12.41 4.81
CA ASP A 131 5.81 13.79 4.87
C ASP A 131 7.28 13.88 4.41
N GLU A 132 8.13 12.95 4.85
CA GLU A 132 9.57 12.89 4.50
C GLU A 132 9.80 12.75 2.99
N ILE A 133 9.00 11.92 2.31
CA ILE A 133 9.15 11.68 0.85
C ILE A 133 8.32 12.63 -0.02
N GLY A 134 7.59 13.56 0.60
CA GLY A 134 6.70 14.51 -0.07
C GLY A 134 5.49 13.85 -0.75
N ALA A 135 4.97 12.77 -0.17
CA ALA A 135 3.75 12.13 -0.68
C ALA A 135 2.52 12.98 -0.33
N THR A 136 1.73 13.34 -1.35
CA THR A 136 0.54 14.19 -1.19
C THR A 136 -0.72 13.37 -0.89
N LYS A 137 -0.74 12.08 -1.27
CA LYS A 137 -1.83 11.15 -1.01
C LYS A 137 -1.29 9.82 -0.49
N MET A 138 -2.08 9.15 0.35
CA MET A 138 -1.77 7.83 0.87
C MET A 138 -2.88 6.83 0.50
N ALA A 139 -2.52 5.77 -0.20
CA ALA A 139 -3.45 4.69 -0.56
C ALA A 139 -3.26 3.48 0.36
N LEU A 140 -4.34 3.05 1.01
CA LEU A 140 -4.39 1.89 1.90
C LEU A 140 -5.38 0.87 1.35
N GLY A 141 -4.98 -0.40 1.27
CA GLY A 141 -5.78 -1.54 0.78
C GLY A 141 -5.73 -2.72 1.73
#